data_AF-A0AAW0FE80-F1
#
_entry.id   AF-A0AAW0FE80-F1
#
_cell.length_a   1.000
_cell.length_b   1.000
_cell.length_c   1.000
_cell.angle_alpha   90.00
_cell.angle_beta   90.00
_cell.angle_gamma   90.00
#
_symmetry.space_group_name_H-M   'P 1'
#
loop_
_entity.id
_entity.type
_entity.pdbx_description
1 polymer ?
#
loop_
_entity_poly.entity_id
_entity_poly.type
_entity_poly.pdbx_seq_one_letter_code
_entity_poly.pdbx_strand_id
1 'polypeptide(L)'
;MALHRIVDLIPKLIDDKNWDPNLPVAIIERSSCPDQRVIRTTLSKTAQAVEACGSRPPGLLVTGYSCEVIFKDQDQLKEKGWIIEEGYDYTNDNLNQFISLASTSIKKDTNFIQPSVDGAAATPPPDTFIT
;
A
#
# COMPACT_ATOMS: atom_id res chain seq x y z
N MET A 1 18.27 8.17 -12.90
CA MET A 1 17.74 8.65 -14.19
C MET A 1 16.36 9.31 -14.06
N ALA A 2 15.34 8.67 -13.46
CA ALA A 2 14.01 9.29 -13.31
C ALA A 2 13.95 10.40 -12.25
N LEU A 3 14.45 10.15 -11.03
CA LEU A 3 14.41 11.14 -9.93
C LEU A 3 15.21 12.42 -10.23
N HIS A 4 16.30 12.33 -10.99
CA HIS A 4 17.10 13.51 -11.36
C HIS A 4 16.31 14.53 -12.21
N ARG A 5 15.28 14.08 -12.94
CA ARG A 5 14.45 14.94 -13.79
C ARG A 5 13.09 15.23 -13.16
N ILE A 6 12.92 14.93 -11.87
CA ILE A 6 11.61 15.07 -11.23
C ILE A 6 11.15 16.52 -11.20
N VAL A 7 12.08 17.46 -11.04
CA VAL A 7 11.83 18.90 -11.07
C VAL A 7 11.22 19.33 -12.42
N ASP A 8 11.64 18.70 -13.52
CA ASP A 8 11.09 18.98 -14.86
C ASP A 8 9.81 18.18 -15.17
N LEU A 9 9.62 17.04 -14.49
CA LEU A 9 8.52 16.11 -14.75
C LEU A 9 7.24 16.53 -14.03
N ILE A 10 7.33 16.92 -12.75
CA ILE A 10 6.16 17.24 -11.92
C ILE A 10 5.30 18.37 -12.52
N PRO A 11 5.87 19.50 -12.99
CA PRO A 11 5.06 20.54 -13.64
C PRO A 11 4.31 20.02 -14.86
N LYS A 12 4.94 19.17 -15.69
CA LYS A 12 4.27 18.59 -16.87
C LYS A 12 3.11 17.66 -16.49
N LEU A 13 3.21 16.94 -15.37
CA LEU A 13 2.12 16.10 -14.89
C LEU A 13 0.94 16.94 -14.38
N ILE A 14 1.23 18.02 -13.66
CA ILE A 14 0.19 18.90 -13.08
C ILE A 14 -0.42 19.80 -14.14
N ASP A 15 0.40 20.51 -14.91
CA ASP A 15 -0.03 21.57 -15.82
C ASP A 15 -0.50 21.00 -17.17
N ASP A 16 0.27 20.10 -17.80
CA ASP A 16 -0.07 19.58 -19.13
C ASP A 16 -1.04 18.40 -19.08
N LYS A 17 -0.97 17.59 -18.02
CA LYS A 17 -1.77 16.36 -17.85
C LYS A 17 -2.86 16.48 -16.80
N ASN A 18 -2.95 17.61 -16.11
CA ASN A 18 -4.02 17.92 -15.17
C ASN A 18 -4.13 16.92 -13.99
N TRP A 19 -2.99 16.36 -13.56
CA TRP A 19 -2.94 15.44 -12.41
C TRP A 19 -3.22 16.19 -11.11
N ASP A 20 -3.84 15.49 -10.15
CA ASP A 20 -4.12 16.05 -8.82
C ASP A 20 -2.80 16.42 -8.10
N PRO A 21 -2.58 17.70 -7.74
CA PRO A 21 -1.39 18.11 -6.98
C PRO A 21 -1.27 17.46 -5.60
N ASN A 22 -2.41 17.00 -5.04
CA ASN A 22 -2.47 16.28 -3.78
C ASN A 22 -2.37 14.77 -3.95
N LEU A 23 -2.18 14.27 -5.18
CA LEU A 23 -2.04 12.85 -5.45
C LEU A 23 -0.93 12.26 -4.57
N PRO A 24 -1.18 11.15 -3.88
CA PRO A 24 -0.18 10.50 -3.03
C PRO A 24 0.96 9.93 -3.86
N VAL A 25 2.18 10.13 -3.37
CA VAL A 25 3.41 9.71 -4.03
C VAL A 25 4.35 9.07 -3.02
N ALA A 26 5.00 7.99 -3.43
CA ALA A 26 6.08 7.35 -2.71
C ALA A 26 7.32 7.24 -3.60
N ILE A 27 8.46 7.72 -3.10
CA ILE A 27 9.75 7.51 -3.72
C ILE A 27 10.46 6.40 -2.94
N ILE A 28 10.85 5.34 -3.63
CA ILE A 28 11.52 4.19 -3.04
C ILE A 28 12.92 4.12 -3.59
N GLU A 29 13.91 4.36 -2.75
CA GLU A 29 15.31 4.30 -3.08
C GLU A 29 15.93 3.02 -2.53
N ARG A 30 16.71 2.33 -3.37
CA ARG A 30 17.35 1.04 -3.07
C ARG A 30 16.38 0.03 -2.45
N SER A 31 15.28 -0.20 -3.17
CA SER A 31 14.26 -1.17 -2.77
C SER A 31 14.89 -2.51 -2.40
N SER A 32 14.46 -3.08 -1.28
CA SER A 32 14.93 -4.35 -0.73
C SER A 32 16.39 -4.40 -0.26
N CYS A 33 17.07 -3.26 -0.20
CA CYS A 33 18.39 -3.16 0.43
C CYS A 33 18.27 -2.80 1.92
N PRO A 34 19.21 -3.20 2.79
CA PRO A 34 19.17 -2.92 4.23
C PRO A 34 19.01 -1.44 4.57
N ASP A 35 19.41 -0.60 3.62
CA ASP A 35 19.47 0.84 3.68
C ASP A 35 18.54 1.47 2.61
N GLN A 36 17.43 0.77 2.32
CA GLN A 36 16.27 1.26 1.60
C GLN A 36 15.75 2.54 2.26
N ARG A 37 15.29 3.48 1.44
CA ARG A 37 14.62 4.69 1.90
C ARG A 37 13.30 4.87 1.18
N VAL A 38 12.21 5.02 1.91
CA VAL A 38 10.88 5.33 1.37
C VAL A 38 10.51 6.75 1.79
N ILE A 39 10.37 7.64 0.81
CA ILE A 39 9.95 9.03 1.02
C ILE A 39 8.50 9.14 0.56
N ARG A 40 7.58 9.34 1.51
CA ARG A 40 6.15 9.55 1.22
C ARG A 40 5.84 11.03 1.19
N THR A 41 5.09 11.47 0.19
CA THR A 41 4.79 12.89 -0.09
C THR A 41 3.55 13.01 -0.99
N THR A 42 3.14 14.23 -1.29
CA THR A 42 2.19 14.51 -2.39
C THR A 42 2.93 14.88 -3.67
N LEU A 43 2.24 14.81 -4.81
CA LEU A 43 2.78 15.12 -6.14
C LEU A 43 3.40 16.52 -6.19
N SER A 44 2.69 17.53 -5.67
CA SER A 44 3.17 18.92 -5.59
C SER A 44 4.46 19.10 -4.78
N LYS A 45 4.62 18.33 -3.69
CA LYS A 45 5.78 18.42 -2.79
C LYS A 45 6.94 17.51 -3.18
N THR A 46 6.78 16.68 -4.21
CA THR A 46 7.74 15.64 -4.59
C THR A 46 9.12 16.21 -4.93
N ALA A 47 9.19 17.30 -5.71
CA ALA A 47 10.46 17.92 -6.07
C ALA A 47 11.23 18.43 -4.83
N GLN A 48 10.54 19.13 -3.93
CA GLN A 48 11.12 19.64 -2.68
C GLN A 48 11.62 18.50 -1.78
N ALA A 49 10.85 17.41 -1.67
CA ALA A 49 11.23 16.25 -0.88
C ALA A 49 12.51 15.58 -1.41
N VAL A 50 12.66 15.45 -2.74
CA VAL A 50 13.86 14.88 -3.36
C VAL A 50 15.08 15.76 -3.15
N GLU A 51 14.95 17.07 -3.31
CA GLU A 51 16.04 18.02 -3.08
C GLU A 51 16.49 18.00 -1.61
N ALA A 52 15.55 17.99 -0.67
CA ALA A 52 15.85 17.96 0.76
C ALA A 52 16.49 16.63 1.22
N CYS A 53 16.03 15.49 0.68
CA CYS A 53 16.53 14.18 1.07
C CYS A 53 17.84 13.80 0.37
N GLY A 54 18.19 14.49 -0.71
CA GLY A 54 19.26 14.08 -1.63
C GLY A 54 18.91 12.79 -2.39
N SER A 55 19.78 12.37 -3.30
CA SER A 55 19.53 11.19 -4.13
C SER A 55 20.32 9.96 -3.66
N ARG A 56 19.67 8.80 -3.62
CA ARG A 56 20.30 7.48 -3.45
C ARG A 56 19.87 6.53 -4.57
N PRO A 57 20.58 6.49 -5.71
CA PRO A 57 20.24 5.58 -6.80
C PRO A 57 20.40 4.09 -6.41
N PRO A 58 19.60 3.16 -6.99
CA PRO A 58 18.44 3.39 -7.87
C PRO A 58 17.20 3.87 -7.09
N GLY A 59 16.37 4.70 -7.74
CA GLY A 59 15.14 5.22 -7.14
C GLY A 59 13.92 5.07 -8.06
N LEU A 60 12.82 4.63 -7.47
CA LEU A 60 11.51 4.42 -8.09
C LEU A 60 10.53 5.49 -7.63
N LEU A 61 9.77 6.05 -8.55
CA LEU A 61 8.65 6.93 -8.25
C LEU A 61 7.35 6.14 -8.42
N VAL A 62 6.56 6.03 -7.35
CA VAL A 62 5.23 5.42 -7.35
C VAL A 62 4.21 6.54 -7.09
N THR A 63 3.23 6.67 -7.97
CA THR A 63 2.18 7.71 -7.86
C THR A 63 0.81 7.05 -7.91
N GLY A 64 -0.08 7.45 -7.01
CA GLY A 64 -1.47 6.96 -6.99
C GLY A 64 -2.00 6.75 -5.58
N TYR A 65 -3.32 6.69 -5.46
CA TYR A 65 -4.02 6.47 -4.19
C TYR A 65 -3.66 5.14 -3.50
N SER A 66 -3.08 4.18 -4.23
CA SER A 66 -2.53 2.95 -3.64
C SER A 66 -1.41 3.22 -2.63
N CYS A 67 -0.72 4.36 -2.72
CA CYS A 67 0.36 4.72 -1.78
C CYS A 67 -0.14 4.94 -0.35
N GLU A 68 -1.45 5.16 -0.14
CA GLU A 68 -2.06 5.45 1.16
C GLU A 68 -2.63 4.21 1.86
N VAL A 69 -2.87 3.11 1.13
CA VAL A 69 -3.66 1.97 1.63
C VAL A 69 -3.07 1.32 2.88
N ILE A 70 -1.74 1.24 2.95
CA ILE A 70 -1.01 0.62 4.06
C ILE A 70 -0.41 1.69 4.99
N PHE A 71 -0.43 2.96 4.57
CA PHE A 71 0.24 4.03 5.27
C PHE A 71 -0.67 4.66 6.33
N LYS A 72 -0.29 4.51 7.61
CA LYS A 72 -1.11 4.91 8.76
C LYS A 72 -0.90 6.36 9.19
N ASP A 73 0.27 6.96 8.91
CA ASP A 73 0.66 8.28 9.41
C ASP A 73 0.28 9.42 8.46
N GLN A 74 -0.96 9.39 7.96
CA GLN A 74 -1.50 10.38 7.03
C GLN A 74 -1.56 11.79 7.63
N ASP A 75 -1.87 11.89 8.93
CA ASP A 75 -1.98 13.18 9.61
C ASP A 75 -0.60 13.84 9.76
N GLN A 76 0.43 13.05 10.12
CA GLN A 76 1.81 13.54 10.16
C GLN A 76 2.31 13.96 8.77
N LEU A 77 1.87 13.27 7.71
CA LEU A 77 2.24 13.61 6.33
C LEU A 77 1.70 14.99 5.94
N LYS A 78 0.46 15.30 6.33
CA LYS A 78 -0.15 16.61 6.07
C LYS A 78 0.61 17.74 6.77
N GLU A 79 1.05 17.52 8.01
CA GLU A 79 1.81 18.50 8.80
C GLU A 79 3.24 18.71 8.27
N LYS A 80 3.99 17.62 8.05
CA LYS A 80 5.41 17.69 7.68
C LYS A 80 5.66 17.87 6.18
N GLY A 81 4.67 17.56 5.35
CA GLY A 81 4.78 17.59 3.89
C GLY A 81 5.40 16.34 3.27
N TRP A 82 6.40 15.74 3.91
CA TRP A 82 6.91 14.41 3.57
C TRP A 82 7.38 13.64 4.81
N ILE A 83 7.41 12.32 4.71
CA ILE A 83 7.88 11.40 5.75
C ILE A 83 8.92 10.47 5.14
N ILE A 84 9.95 10.15 5.92
CA ILE A 84 11.05 9.28 5.50
C ILE A 84 11.04 8.04 6.38
N GLU A 85 10.91 6.87 5.76
CA GLU A 85 11.09 5.56 6.37
C GLU A 85 12.44 5.01 5.89
N GLU A 86 13.34 4.69 6.81
CA GLU A 86 14.68 4.17 6.52
C GLU A 86 14.76 2.69 6.96
N GLY A 87 15.49 1.92 6.17
CA GLY A 87 15.77 0.53 6.42
C GLY A 87 14.78 -0.44 5.77
N TYR A 88 15.28 -1.62 5.43
CA TYR A 88 14.46 -2.77 5.07
C TYR A 88 15.02 -4.00 5.79
N ASP A 89 14.16 -4.66 6.54
CA ASP A 89 14.50 -5.87 7.26
C ASP A 89 13.75 -7.04 6.63
N TYR A 90 14.51 -7.92 5.99
CA TYR A 90 14.02 -9.15 5.34
C TYR A 90 13.49 -10.20 6.34
N THR A 91 13.74 -10.02 7.64
CA THR A 91 13.20 -10.90 8.69
C THR A 91 11.89 -10.39 9.27
N ASN A 92 11.60 -9.09 9.11
CA ASN A 92 10.32 -8.50 9.49
C ASN A 92 9.31 -8.69 8.37
N ASP A 93 8.69 -9.87 8.36
CA ASP A 93 7.50 -10.15 7.59
C ASP A 93 6.32 -9.32 8.14
N ASN A 94 6.18 -8.07 7.65
CA ASN A 94 5.03 -7.20 7.90
C ASN A 94 3.71 -7.72 7.27
N LEU A 95 3.67 -9.01 6.91
CA LEU A 95 2.50 -9.78 6.48
C LEU A 95 1.27 -9.54 7.37
N ASN A 96 1.46 -9.34 8.67
CA ASN A 96 0.38 -9.03 9.61
C ASN A 96 -0.43 -7.79 9.21
N GLN A 97 0.20 -6.75 8.65
CA GLN A 97 -0.50 -5.55 8.19
C GLN A 97 -1.37 -5.86 6.97
N PHE A 98 -0.83 -6.62 6.01
CA PHE A 98 -1.56 -7.07 4.83
C PHE A 98 -2.75 -7.97 5.21
N ILE A 99 -2.54 -8.91 6.11
CA ILE A 99 -3.58 -9.82 6.62
C ILE A 99 -4.68 -9.02 7.35
N SER A 100 -4.30 -8.03 8.16
CA SER A 100 -5.25 -7.14 8.84
C SER A 100 -6.10 -6.32 7.86
N LEU A 101 -5.51 -5.82 6.77
CA LEU A 101 -6.25 -5.09 5.74
C LEU A 101 -7.23 -6.01 4.99
N ALA A 102 -6.75 -7.17 4.55
CA ALA A 102 -7.59 -8.15 3.84
C ALA A 102 -8.75 -8.67 4.70
N SER A 103 -8.50 -8.96 5.98
CA SER A 103 -9.52 -9.43 6.92
C SER A 103 -10.56 -8.35 7.27
N THR A 104 -10.19 -7.07 7.24
CA THR A 104 -11.13 -5.96 7.44
C THR A 104 -12.14 -5.86 6.30
N SER A 105 -11.70 -6.10 5.06
CA SER A 105 -12.60 -6.16 3.89
C SER A 105 -13.60 -7.32 3.98
N ILE A 106 -13.19 -8.48 4.50
CA ILE A 106 -14.07 -9.66 4.65
C ILE A 106 -15.23 -9.41 5.64
N LYS A 107 -15.01 -8.60 6.69
CA LYS A 107 -16.07 -8.29 7.68
C LYS A 107 -17.17 -7.37 7.13
N LYS A 108 -16.94 -6.69 6.00
CA LYS A 108 -17.95 -5.79 5.40
C LYS A 108 -18.99 -6.53 4.55
N ASP A 109 -18.67 -7.74 4.10
CA ASP A 109 -19.52 -8.55 3.21
C ASP A 109 -20.33 -9.63 3.93
N THR A 110 -20.21 -9.74 5.26
CA THR A 110 -20.88 -10.78 6.07
C THR A 110 -22.30 -10.43 6.51
N ASN A 111 -23.03 -9.64 5.70
CA ASN A 111 -24.50 -9.54 5.77
C ASN A 111 -25.22 -10.55 4.85
N PHE A 112 -24.53 -11.58 4.37
CA PHE A 112 -25.18 -12.74 3.75
C PHE A 112 -25.58 -13.75 4.83
N ILE A 113 -26.88 -13.72 5.15
CA ILE A 113 -27.74 -14.78 5.70
C ILE A 113 -27.00 -15.93 6.39
N GLN A 114 -27.07 -15.99 7.72
CA GLN A 114 -26.77 -17.21 8.46
C GLN A 114 -27.74 -18.32 7.99
N PRO A 115 -27.27 -19.47 7.48
CA PRO A 115 -28.17 -20.58 7.25
C PRO A 115 -28.64 -21.10 8.61
N SER A 116 -29.95 -21.07 8.83
CA SER A 116 -30.63 -21.67 9.99
C SER A 116 -30.28 -23.15 10.06
N VAL A 117 -29.55 -23.55 11.09
CA VAL A 117 -29.23 -24.95 11.40
C VAL A 117 -30.39 -25.60 12.16
N ASP A 118 -31.54 -25.75 11.50
CA ASP A 118 -32.62 -26.61 11.97
C ASP A 118 -32.84 -27.72 10.92
N GLY A 119 -32.06 -28.79 11.04
CA GLY A 119 -32.15 -29.96 10.17
C GLY A 119 -31.67 -31.20 10.92
N ALA A 120 -32.64 -31.95 11.44
CA ALA A 120 -32.47 -33.12 12.29
C ALA A 120 -31.51 -34.19 11.71
N ALA A 121 -30.73 -34.80 12.60
CA ALA A 121 -29.86 -35.93 12.32
C ALA A 121 -30.67 -37.13 11.79
N ALA A 122 -30.53 -37.43 10.51
CA ALA A 122 -30.97 -38.70 9.94
C ALA A 122 -29.75 -39.65 9.86
N THR A 123 -29.75 -40.67 10.70
CA THR A 123 -28.79 -41.79 10.66
C THR A 123 -28.97 -42.60 9.37
N PRO A 124 -27.88 -43.00 8.68
CA PRO A 124 -27.99 -43.79 7.45
C PRO A 124 -28.42 -45.25 7.73
N PRO A 125 -29.20 -45.89 6.84
CA PRO A 125 -29.60 -47.30 6.97
C PRO A 125 -28.46 -48.26 6.57
N PRO A 126 -28.48 -49.52 7.07
CA PRO A 126 -27.37 -50.47 6.91
C PRO A 126 -27.31 -51.08 5.49
N ASP A 127 -26.09 -51.17 4.95
CA ASP A 127 -25.77 -51.73 3.63
C ASP A 127 -26.11 -53.22 3.53
N THR A 128 -26.86 -53.59 2.49
CA THR A 128 -27.13 -54.99 2.13
C THR A 128 -26.10 -55.46 1.10
N PHE A 129 -25.19 -56.34 1.53
CA PHE A 129 -24.25 -57.05 0.65
C PHE A 129 -25.03 -57.97 -0.32
N ILE A 130 -24.82 -57.81 -1.62
CA ILE A 130 -25.26 -58.77 -2.65
C ILE A 130 -24.03 -59.59 -3.07
N THR A 131 -24.10 -60.90 -2.85
CA THR A 131 -23.28 -61.95 -3.50
C THR A 131 -23.67 -62.15 -4.95
#